data_AF-A0A958BXC7-F1
#
_entry.id   AF-A0A958BXC7-F1
#
_cell.length_a   1.000
_cell.length_b   1.000
_cell.length_c   1.000
_cell.angle_alpha   90.00
_cell.angle_beta   90.00
_cell.angle_gamma   90.00
#
_symmetry.space_group_name_H-M   'P 1'
#
loop_
_entity.id
_entity.type
_entity.pdbx_description
1 polymer ?
#
loop_
_entity_poly.entity_id
_entity_poly.type
_entity_poly.pdbx_seq_one_letter_code
_entity_poly.pdbx_strand_id
1 'polypeptide(L)'
;MRIEQGALFLLVLLYIIVANAHAGLAPLTTGPDELAHYEYVNFIAEHGHLPLNSAERSQAAYKSDQPPLYHLIAALPASLVDTTGPPYLKRYSDNERRPLIEQTRHAWGLHNTEDEYPPYRSEVWRWHIGRWVSIIFGAAAIIVTYFIARGVPFPPVDIGPSLPRQLLERIILALGAAAVVAFIPRFALTGSMLNYETALAFFAALFLWQLLKISKAEAENPQFIIHNPEPTPSNLQSPVSNYQLPITNLLLLGLFTGLAITTKLSALILPFEAVVGLALIARHYGWPWPRWLRAVAITATATLVTVSWWFGFVIYQFNTVTEDGWWTGLLRPLIAADASDATTNRLLSFLTGGQAGFTAAIDNLESGPPWQWLTTIYRTFWIVGIEGQQPLGLVGLLIALALCLIAVFGLIRLWQLAAASRQQLADSGQQIAVSHQPSVVSGQRSATHLQSPISNLHDQTHPPFRAI
;
A
#
# COMPACT_ATOMS: atom_id res chain seq x y z
N MET A 1 -11.68 4.29 22.85
CA MET A 1 -11.40 2.93 22.36
C MET A 1 -12.65 2.21 21.84
N ARG A 2 -13.73 2.01 22.63
CA ARG A 2 -14.96 1.34 22.11
C ARG A 2 -15.65 2.06 20.93
N ILE A 3 -15.76 3.38 20.97
CA ILE A 3 -16.38 4.18 19.88
C ILE A 3 -15.55 4.10 18.59
N GLU A 4 -14.23 4.18 18.70
CA GLU A 4 -13.27 4.08 17.58
C GLU A 4 -13.36 2.71 16.89
N GLN A 5 -13.37 1.63 17.69
CA GLN A 5 -13.57 0.27 17.18
C GLN A 5 -14.94 0.09 16.53
N GLY A 6 -16.00 0.65 17.13
CA GLY A 6 -17.35 0.64 16.56
C GLY A 6 -17.43 1.39 15.23
N ALA A 7 -16.77 2.55 15.12
CA ALA A 7 -16.73 3.33 13.87
C ALA A 7 -15.97 2.59 12.76
N LEU A 8 -14.82 1.98 13.06
CA LEU A 8 -14.08 1.16 12.11
C LEU A 8 -14.91 -0.05 11.67
N PHE A 9 -15.57 -0.73 12.62
CA PHE A 9 -16.45 -1.85 12.32
C PHE A 9 -17.59 -1.45 11.38
N LEU A 10 -18.28 -0.33 11.66
CA LEU A 10 -19.35 0.17 10.80
C LEU A 10 -18.85 0.54 9.41
N LEU A 11 -17.66 1.15 9.30
CA LEU A 11 -17.03 1.49 8.02
C LEU A 11 -16.74 0.25 7.18
N VAL A 12 -16.13 -0.77 7.79
CA VAL A 12 -15.81 -2.05 7.12
C VAL A 12 -17.10 -2.78 6.75
N LEU A 13 -18.11 -2.78 7.64
CA LEU A 13 -19.42 -3.36 7.36
C LEU A 13 -20.09 -2.68 6.17
N LEU A 14 -20.05 -1.34 6.10
CA LEU A 14 -20.59 -0.58 4.97
C LEU A 14 -19.87 -0.92 3.66
N TYR A 15 -18.54 -1.04 3.68
CA TYR A 15 -17.77 -1.53 2.54
C TYR A 15 -18.25 -2.92 2.11
N ILE A 16 -18.35 -3.88 3.04
CA ILE A 16 -18.78 -5.25 2.74
C ILE A 16 -20.17 -5.26 2.13
N ILE A 17 -21.10 -4.45 2.63
CA ILE A 17 -22.46 -4.33 2.07
C ILE A 17 -22.41 -3.81 0.63
N VAL A 18 -21.70 -2.71 0.37
CA VAL A 18 -21.57 -2.12 -0.98
C VAL A 18 -20.90 -3.10 -1.94
N ALA A 19 -19.81 -3.72 -1.51
CA ALA A 19 -19.05 -4.68 -2.30
C ALA A 19 -19.88 -5.93 -2.63
N ASN A 20 -20.65 -6.47 -1.69
CA ASN A 20 -21.54 -7.61 -1.93
C ASN A 20 -22.72 -7.24 -2.82
N ALA A 21 -23.32 -6.06 -2.63
CA ALA A 21 -24.39 -5.58 -3.49
C ALA A 21 -23.91 -5.47 -4.94
N HIS A 22 -22.73 -4.90 -5.16
CA HIS A 22 -22.12 -4.84 -6.49
C HIS A 22 -21.78 -6.24 -7.02
N ALA A 23 -21.14 -7.10 -6.23
CA ALA A 23 -20.77 -8.46 -6.62
C ALA A 23 -21.98 -9.36 -6.94
N GLY A 24 -23.17 -9.11 -6.39
CA GLY A 24 -24.39 -9.86 -6.71
C GLY A 24 -25.19 -9.28 -7.88
N LEU A 25 -25.08 -7.99 -8.16
CA LEU A 25 -25.81 -7.32 -9.23
C LEU A 25 -25.02 -7.25 -10.55
N ALA A 26 -23.70 -7.25 -10.48
CA ALA A 26 -22.82 -7.19 -11.65
C ALA A 26 -22.86 -8.54 -12.36
N PRO A 27 -23.22 -8.56 -13.67
CA PRO A 27 -23.10 -9.77 -14.47
C PRO A 27 -21.71 -10.38 -14.31
N LEU A 28 -21.60 -11.70 -14.40
CA LEU A 28 -20.30 -12.36 -14.45
C LEU A 28 -19.50 -11.80 -15.63
N THR A 29 -18.18 -11.75 -15.51
CA THR A 29 -17.26 -11.18 -16.52
C THR A 29 -17.29 -9.66 -16.67
N THR A 30 -18.10 -8.96 -15.86
CA THR A 30 -18.07 -7.49 -15.76
C THR A 30 -16.69 -6.99 -15.29
N GLY A 31 -16.02 -7.72 -14.39
CA GLY A 31 -14.66 -7.39 -13.96
C GLY A 31 -13.63 -7.61 -15.07
N PRO A 32 -12.55 -6.80 -15.11
CA PRO A 32 -11.45 -7.06 -16.04
C PRO A 32 -10.88 -8.46 -15.78
N ASP A 33 -10.69 -9.22 -16.85
CA ASP A 33 -10.07 -10.55 -16.85
C ASP A 33 -10.76 -11.59 -15.94
N GLU A 34 -12.00 -11.33 -15.51
CA GLU A 34 -12.64 -12.11 -14.45
C GLU A 34 -12.86 -13.59 -14.85
N LEU A 35 -13.18 -13.85 -16.12
CA LEU A 35 -13.26 -15.22 -16.65
C LEU A 35 -11.93 -15.95 -16.54
N ALA A 36 -10.81 -15.29 -16.87
CA ALA A 36 -9.50 -15.95 -16.81
C ALA A 36 -9.08 -16.26 -15.36
N HIS A 37 -9.42 -15.39 -14.42
CA HIS A 37 -9.24 -15.70 -13.00
C HIS A 37 -10.15 -16.85 -12.54
N TYR A 38 -11.41 -16.87 -12.99
CA TYR A 38 -12.33 -17.96 -12.68
C TYR A 38 -11.83 -19.30 -13.21
N GLU A 39 -11.44 -19.40 -14.48
CA GLU A 39 -10.97 -20.66 -15.07
C GLU A 39 -9.71 -21.17 -14.37
N TYR A 40 -8.83 -20.28 -13.92
CA TYR A 40 -7.67 -20.69 -13.15
C TYR A 40 -8.06 -21.23 -11.76
N VAL A 41 -8.96 -20.55 -11.04
CA VAL A 41 -9.51 -21.04 -9.76
C VAL A 41 -10.24 -22.37 -9.96
N ASN A 42 -11.01 -22.49 -11.05
CA ASN A 42 -11.76 -23.68 -11.42
C ASN A 42 -10.82 -24.88 -11.66
N PHE A 43 -9.77 -24.67 -12.44
CA PHE A 43 -8.74 -25.68 -12.69
C PHE A 43 -8.13 -26.21 -11.38
N ILE A 44 -7.69 -25.31 -10.49
CA ILE A 44 -7.09 -25.70 -9.21
C ILE A 44 -8.12 -26.45 -8.33
N ALA A 45 -9.36 -25.98 -8.30
CA ALA A 45 -10.43 -26.58 -7.50
C ALA A 45 -10.79 -28.00 -7.98
N GLU A 46 -10.72 -28.26 -9.29
CA GLU A 46 -11.03 -29.56 -9.90
C GLU A 46 -9.86 -30.55 -9.82
N HIS A 47 -8.65 -30.08 -10.07
CA HIS A 47 -7.47 -30.94 -10.19
C HIS A 47 -6.68 -31.06 -8.88
N GLY A 48 -6.84 -30.11 -7.96
CA GLY A 48 -6.09 -30.07 -6.70
C GLY A 48 -4.62 -29.67 -6.85
N HIS A 49 -4.21 -29.18 -8.03
CA HIS A 49 -2.85 -28.70 -8.30
C HIS A 49 -2.83 -27.52 -9.26
N LEU A 50 -1.68 -26.84 -9.33
CA LEU A 50 -1.41 -25.81 -10.33
C LEU A 50 -1.14 -26.47 -11.70
N PRO A 51 -1.39 -25.79 -12.82
CA PRO A 51 -1.05 -26.30 -14.15
C PRO A 51 0.42 -26.70 -14.26
N LEU A 52 0.67 -27.94 -14.68
CA LEU A 52 2.00 -28.56 -14.70
C LEU A 52 2.68 -28.43 -16.08
N ASN A 53 1.93 -28.11 -17.12
CA ASN A 53 2.41 -28.02 -18.50
C ASN A 53 1.58 -27.01 -19.32
N SER A 54 2.04 -26.72 -20.55
CA SER A 54 1.41 -25.72 -21.43
C SER A 54 -0.03 -26.07 -21.84
N ALA A 55 -0.37 -27.36 -21.92
CA ALA A 55 -1.73 -27.79 -22.24
C ALA A 55 -2.68 -27.50 -21.08
N GLU A 56 -2.28 -27.81 -19.84
CA GLU A 56 -3.03 -27.46 -18.64
C GLU A 56 -3.14 -25.94 -18.44
N ARG A 57 -2.08 -25.17 -18.70
CA ARG A 57 -2.14 -23.69 -18.65
C ARG A 57 -3.17 -23.12 -19.64
N SER A 58 -3.25 -23.73 -20.82
CA SER A 58 -4.22 -23.32 -21.84
C SER A 58 -5.66 -23.61 -21.38
N GLN A 59 -5.89 -24.68 -20.61
CA GLN A 59 -7.18 -24.98 -19.99
C GLN A 59 -7.50 -24.01 -18.85
N ALA A 60 -6.51 -23.65 -18.03
CA ALA A 60 -6.65 -22.74 -16.88
C ALA A 60 -6.68 -21.24 -17.28
N ALA A 61 -6.86 -20.94 -18.57
CA ALA A 61 -6.80 -19.61 -19.18
C ALA A 61 -5.46 -18.87 -19.00
N TYR A 62 -5.33 -17.73 -19.68
CA TYR A 62 -4.06 -17.01 -19.79
C TYR A 62 -3.54 -16.43 -18.48
N LYS A 63 -4.38 -16.25 -17.44
CA LYS A 63 -3.94 -15.81 -16.10
C LYS A 63 -3.26 -16.90 -15.27
N SER A 64 -3.20 -18.14 -15.79
CA SER A 64 -2.49 -19.25 -15.14
C SER A 64 -0.97 -19.13 -15.17
N ASP A 65 -0.45 -18.16 -15.91
CA ASP A 65 0.95 -17.76 -15.93
C ASP A 65 1.34 -16.93 -14.69
N GLN A 66 0.36 -16.29 -14.04
CA GLN A 66 0.55 -15.40 -12.90
C GLN A 66 0.83 -16.14 -11.58
N PRO A 67 1.46 -15.44 -10.61
CA PRO A 67 1.63 -15.93 -9.26
C PRO A 67 0.30 -16.33 -8.60
N PRO A 68 0.20 -17.52 -7.96
CA PRO A 68 -1.10 -18.14 -7.74
C PRO A 68 -1.63 -17.96 -6.31
N LEU A 69 -1.04 -17.13 -5.46
CA LEU A 69 -1.42 -17.06 -4.03
C LEU A 69 -2.92 -16.78 -3.87
N TYR A 70 -3.44 -15.79 -4.60
CA TYR A 70 -4.88 -15.48 -4.58
C TYR A 70 -5.71 -16.65 -5.09
N HIS A 71 -5.33 -17.25 -6.22
CA HIS A 71 -6.10 -18.33 -6.86
C HIS A 71 -6.12 -19.59 -6.02
N LEU A 72 -5.01 -19.93 -5.33
CA LEU A 72 -4.95 -21.02 -4.37
C LEU A 72 -5.91 -20.78 -3.20
N ILE A 73 -5.93 -19.56 -2.64
CA ILE A 73 -6.82 -19.21 -1.53
C ILE A 73 -8.29 -19.24 -1.98
N ALA A 74 -8.60 -18.80 -3.20
CA ALA A 74 -9.94 -18.85 -3.77
C ALA A 74 -10.38 -20.27 -4.13
N ALA A 75 -9.46 -21.12 -4.59
CA ALA A 75 -9.73 -22.50 -4.98
C ALA A 75 -10.10 -23.39 -3.79
N LEU A 76 -9.54 -23.16 -2.61
CA LEU A 76 -9.82 -23.94 -1.39
C LEU A 76 -11.31 -24.02 -1.02
N PRO A 77 -12.04 -22.90 -0.85
CA PRO A 77 -13.49 -22.96 -0.63
C PRO A 77 -14.25 -23.31 -1.92
N ALA A 78 -13.74 -22.95 -3.10
CA ALA A 78 -14.37 -23.24 -4.39
C ALA A 78 -14.42 -24.75 -4.72
N SER A 79 -13.47 -25.54 -4.22
CA SER A 79 -13.42 -27.00 -4.40
C SER A 79 -14.52 -27.74 -3.64
N LEU A 80 -15.20 -27.07 -2.70
CA LEU A 80 -16.35 -27.63 -1.96
C LEU A 80 -17.66 -27.50 -2.75
N VAL A 81 -17.65 -26.81 -3.89
CA VAL A 81 -18.84 -26.61 -4.73
C VAL A 81 -18.92 -27.70 -5.78
N ASP A 82 -20.03 -28.44 -5.78
CA ASP A 82 -20.35 -29.37 -6.86
C ASP A 82 -20.74 -28.61 -8.14
N THR A 83 -19.91 -28.75 -9.17
CA THR A 83 -20.12 -28.16 -10.50
C THR A 83 -20.54 -29.18 -11.56
N THR A 84 -20.82 -30.43 -11.16
CA THR A 84 -21.15 -31.52 -12.11
C THR A 84 -22.57 -31.45 -12.66
N GLY A 85 -23.43 -30.62 -12.07
CA GLY A 85 -24.81 -30.43 -12.48
C GLY A 85 -25.13 -29.00 -12.94
N PRO A 86 -26.27 -28.79 -13.62
CA PRO A 86 -26.69 -27.47 -14.05
C PRO A 86 -27.00 -26.53 -12.86
N PRO A 87 -26.95 -25.21 -13.06
CA PRO A 87 -26.68 -24.53 -14.32
C PRO A 87 -25.19 -24.48 -14.67
N TYR A 88 -24.90 -24.68 -15.95
CA TYR A 88 -23.55 -24.47 -16.51
C TYR A 88 -23.44 -23.06 -17.09
N LEU A 89 -22.26 -22.47 -16.95
CA LEU A 89 -21.84 -21.24 -17.61
C LEU A 89 -22.01 -21.38 -19.12
N LYS A 90 -22.57 -20.36 -19.75
CA LYS A 90 -22.86 -20.35 -21.18
C LYS A 90 -21.67 -19.78 -21.96
N ARG A 91 -20.55 -20.51 -21.98
CA ARG A 91 -19.34 -20.06 -22.68
C ARG A 91 -19.60 -19.98 -24.18
N TYR A 92 -18.94 -19.04 -24.85
CA TYR A 92 -19.04 -18.92 -26.31
C TYR A 92 -18.47 -20.14 -27.03
N SER A 93 -17.44 -20.75 -26.43
CA SER A 93 -16.76 -21.94 -26.95
C SER A 93 -17.61 -23.20 -26.96
N ASP A 94 -18.67 -23.29 -26.14
CA ASP A 94 -19.47 -24.53 -26.06
C ASP A 94 -20.31 -24.78 -27.32
N ASN A 95 -20.55 -23.75 -28.15
CA ASN A 95 -21.33 -23.89 -29.36
C ASN A 95 -20.98 -22.81 -30.39
N GLU A 96 -20.67 -23.23 -31.62
CA GLU A 96 -20.33 -22.37 -32.76
C GLU A 96 -21.37 -21.28 -33.09
N ARG A 97 -22.64 -21.46 -32.68
CA ARG A 97 -23.72 -20.50 -32.90
C ARG A 97 -23.85 -19.45 -31.81
N ARG A 98 -23.29 -19.68 -30.62
CA ARG A 98 -23.36 -18.72 -29.50
C ARG A 98 -22.67 -17.38 -29.79
N PRO A 99 -21.54 -17.34 -30.53
CA PRO A 99 -20.96 -16.07 -30.98
C PRO A 99 -21.85 -15.26 -31.93
N LEU A 100 -22.87 -15.85 -32.54
CA LEU A 100 -23.75 -15.17 -33.53
C LEU A 100 -24.88 -14.36 -32.88
N ILE A 101 -25.00 -14.39 -31.55
CA ILE A 101 -26.04 -13.66 -30.81
C ILE A 101 -25.56 -12.22 -30.58
N GLU A 102 -26.09 -11.26 -31.34
CA GLU A 102 -25.67 -9.84 -31.34
C GLU A 102 -25.97 -9.07 -30.03
N GLN A 103 -26.77 -9.62 -29.12
CA GLN A 103 -27.24 -8.93 -27.90
C GLN A 103 -26.73 -9.54 -26.60
N THR A 104 -25.44 -9.84 -26.52
CA THR A 104 -24.86 -10.19 -25.23
C THR A 104 -24.64 -8.92 -24.42
N ARG A 105 -25.04 -8.93 -23.15
CA ARG A 105 -24.41 -8.05 -22.18
C ARG A 105 -22.91 -8.35 -22.25
N HIS A 106 -22.15 -7.42 -22.81
CA HIS A 106 -20.74 -7.57 -23.13
C HIS A 106 -19.98 -8.10 -21.92
N ALA A 107 -19.36 -9.29 -22.06
CA ALA A 107 -18.00 -9.50 -21.60
C ALA A 107 -17.41 -10.85 -22.05
N TRP A 108 -16.24 -10.76 -22.71
CA TRP A 108 -15.17 -11.76 -22.73
C TRP A 108 -15.56 -13.24 -22.59
N GLY A 109 -16.29 -13.79 -23.57
CA GLY A 109 -16.41 -15.25 -23.75
C GLY A 109 -17.59 -15.93 -23.03
N LEU A 110 -18.48 -15.19 -22.36
CA LEU A 110 -19.63 -15.73 -21.63
C LEU A 110 -20.95 -15.04 -22.02
N HIS A 111 -22.05 -15.80 -22.09
CA HIS A 111 -23.41 -15.25 -22.12
C HIS A 111 -23.97 -15.16 -20.70
N ASN A 112 -24.29 -13.95 -20.25
CA ASN A 112 -24.95 -13.77 -18.96
C ASN A 112 -26.44 -14.17 -19.05
N THR A 113 -26.91 -14.92 -18.06
CA THR A 113 -28.30 -15.41 -17.99
C THR A 113 -28.87 -15.22 -16.59
N GLU A 114 -30.16 -15.52 -16.42
CA GLU A 114 -30.83 -15.51 -15.13
C GLU A 114 -30.25 -16.50 -14.10
N ASP A 115 -29.45 -17.48 -14.55
CA ASP A 115 -28.70 -18.40 -13.69
C ASP A 115 -27.72 -17.67 -12.75
N GLU A 116 -27.37 -16.42 -13.06
CA GLU A 116 -26.50 -15.56 -12.26
C GLU A 116 -27.20 -14.90 -11.07
N TYR A 117 -28.54 -15.00 -10.97
CA TYR A 117 -29.28 -14.44 -9.84
C TYR A 117 -29.36 -15.42 -8.65
N PRO A 118 -29.46 -14.91 -7.41
CA PRO A 118 -29.68 -15.76 -6.23
C PRO A 118 -30.96 -16.60 -6.37
N PRO A 119 -30.96 -17.87 -5.91
CA PRO A 119 -29.87 -18.57 -5.21
C PRO A 119 -28.82 -19.15 -6.18
N TYR A 120 -27.55 -18.78 -5.99
CA TYR A 120 -26.43 -19.25 -6.81
C TYR A 120 -26.24 -20.76 -6.69
N ARG A 121 -25.93 -21.43 -7.81
CA ARG A 121 -25.70 -22.88 -7.88
C ARG A 121 -24.51 -23.19 -8.77
N SER A 122 -23.93 -24.38 -8.61
CA SER A 122 -22.91 -24.94 -9.51
C SER A 122 -21.77 -23.94 -9.80
N GLU A 123 -21.39 -23.78 -11.07
CA GLU A 123 -20.29 -22.92 -11.53
C GLU A 123 -20.46 -21.46 -11.10
N VAL A 124 -21.70 -20.94 -11.08
CA VAL A 124 -22.01 -19.57 -10.62
C VAL A 124 -21.72 -19.42 -9.14
N TRP A 125 -22.08 -20.40 -8.31
CA TRP A 125 -21.75 -20.36 -6.88
C TRP A 125 -20.25 -20.37 -6.65
N ARG A 126 -19.52 -21.22 -7.38
CA ARG A 126 -18.05 -21.24 -7.36
C ARG A 126 -17.45 -19.88 -7.71
N TRP A 127 -18.05 -19.16 -8.67
CA TRP A 127 -17.62 -17.81 -9.05
C TRP A 127 -17.82 -16.80 -7.92
N HIS A 128 -18.99 -16.80 -7.28
CA HIS A 128 -19.27 -15.89 -6.17
C HIS A 128 -18.36 -16.13 -4.97
N ILE A 129 -17.91 -17.36 -4.73
CA ILE A 129 -16.88 -17.66 -3.71
C ILE A 129 -15.58 -16.88 -4.02
N GLY A 130 -15.12 -16.89 -5.27
CA GLY A 130 -13.95 -16.11 -5.68
C GLY A 130 -14.13 -14.60 -5.46
N ARG A 131 -15.31 -14.05 -5.83
CA ARG A 131 -15.66 -12.65 -5.52
C ARG A 131 -15.62 -12.37 -4.01
N TRP A 132 -16.13 -13.27 -3.17
CA TRP A 132 -16.13 -13.12 -1.71
C TRP A 132 -14.71 -13.10 -1.14
N VAL A 133 -13.81 -13.93 -1.66
CA VAL A 133 -12.40 -13.89 -1.27
C VAL A 133 -11.78 -12.52 -1.58
N SER A 134 -12.05 -11.94 -2.76
CA SER A 134 -11.60 -10.59 -3.10
C SER A 134 -12.18 -9.53 -2.15
N ILE A 135 -13.45 -9.64 -1.77
CA ILE A 135 -14.10 -8.73 -0.80
C ILE A 135 -13.45 -8.84 0.59
N ILE A 136 -13.14 -10.05 1.06
CA ILE A 136 -12.47 -10.27 2.36
C ILE A 136 -11.09 -9.60 2.37
N PHE A 137 -10.30 -9.78 1.31
CA PHE A 137 -9.02 -9.10 1.19
C PHE A 137 -9.17 -7.58 1.13
N GLY A 138 -10.20 -7.07 0.45
CA GLY A 138 -10.48 -5.64 0.41
C GLY A 138 -10.82 -5.08 1.80
N ALA A 139 -11.64 -5.79 2.58
CA ALA A 139 -11.94 -5.43 3.96
C ALA A 139 -10.68 -5.44 4.84
N ALA A 140 -9.82 -6.45 4.68
CA ALA A 140 -8.56 -6.54 5.40
C ALA A 140 -7.60 -5.38 5.05
N ALA A 141 -7.52 -4.99 3.77
CA ALA A 141 -6.71 -3.85 3.33
C ALA A 141 -7.20 -2.51 3.94
N ILE A 142 -8.52 -2.32 4.06
CA ILE A 142 -9.11 -1.15 4.71
C ILE A 142 -8.71 -1.09 6.20
N ILE A 143 -8.75 -2.22 6.90
CA ILE A 143 -8.34 -2.32 8.31
C ILE A 143 -6.86 -1.98 8.47
N VAL A 144 -5.98 -2.53 7.62
CA VAL A 144 -4.56 -2.23 7.67
C VAL A 144 -4.29 -0.76 7.33
N THR A 145 -5.01 -0.18 6.36
CA THR A 145 -4.94 1.26 6.03
C THR A 145 -5.27 2.12 7.25
N TYR A 146 -6.33 1.77 7.99
CA TYR A 146 -6.65 2.42 9.24
C TYR A 146 -5.48 2.34 10.23
N PHE A 147 -4.84 1.18 10.40
CA PHE A 147 -3.69 1.03 11.31
C PHE A 147 -2.42 1.76 10.85
N ILE A 148 -2.18 1.86 9.54
CA ILE A 148 -1.11 2.69 8.97
C ILE A 148 -1.36 4.14 9.36
N ALA A 149 -2.52 4.68 8.99
CA ALA A 149 -2.88 6.08 9.23
C ALA A 149 -2.94 6.40 10.73
N ARG A 150 -3.44 5.47 11.55
CA ARG A 150 -3.38 5.55 13.00
C ARG A 150 -1.93 5.52 13.48
N GLY A 151 -1.03 4.78 12.85
CA GLY A 151 0.36 4.65 13.26
C GLY A 151 1.22 5.87 13.00
N VAL A 152 0.88 6.71 12.01
CA VAL A 152 1.66 7.89 11.61
C VAL A 152 1.80 8.87 12.78
N PRO A 153 3.02 9.31 13.14
CA PRO A 153 3.23 10.34 14.15
C PRO A 153 2.60 11.66 13.68
N PHE A 154 1.75 12.26 14.51
CA PHE A 154 1.22 13.60 14.29
C PHE A 154 2.07 14.58 15.11
N PRO A 155 2.45 15.75 14.55
CA PRO A 155 3.17 16.74 15.32
C PRO A 155 2.32 17.15 16.54
N PRO A 156 2.92 17.25 17.74
CA PRO A 156 2.20 17.70 18.92
C PRO A 156 1.70 19.12 18.65
N VAL A 157 0.39 19.28 18.75
CA VAL A 157 -0.26 20.60 18.74
C VAL A 157 -0.46 20.94 20.22
N ASP A 158 0.50 21.67 20.80
CA ASP A 158 0.48 22.16 22.19
C ASP A 158 -0.68 23.15 22.42
N ILE A 159 -1.90 22.66 22.53
CA ILE A 159 -3.04 23.48 22.99
C ILE A 159 -3.43 22.98 24.38
N GLY A 160 -2.60 23.30 25.36
CA GLY A 160 -2.91 23.14 26.78
C GLY A 160 -3.43 21.74 27.17
N PRO A 161 -4.14 21.61 28.31
CA PRO A 161 -4.42 20.33 28.96
C PRO A 161 -5.49 19.45 28.27
N SER A 162 -5.73 19.58 26.96
CA SER A 162 -6.79 18.84 26.25
C SER A 162 -6.29 17.66 25.43
N LEU A 163 -5.78 16.64 26.13
CA LEU A 163 -5.56 15.26 25.63
C LEU A 163 -6.70 14.69 24.72
N PRO A 164 -8.00 15.04 24.90
CA PRO A 164 -9.09 14.51 24.09
C PRO A 164 -9.05 14.90 22.60
N ARG A 165 -8.54 16.09 22.26
CA ARG A 165 -8.65 16.64 20.90
C ARG A 165 -7.66 16.02 19.92
N GLN A 166 -6.39 15.88 20.30
CA GLN A 166 -5.36 15.24 19.46
C GLN A 166 -5.68 13.76 19.19
N LEU A 167 -6.19 13.05 20.21
CA LEU A 167 -6.62 11.67 20.05
C LEU A 167 -7.79 11.57 19.07
N LEU A 168 -8.77 12.48 19.18
CA LEU A 168 -9.90 12.54 18.26
C LEU A 168 -9.47 12.84 16.83
N GLU A 169 -8.58 13.81 16.62
CA GLU A 169 -8.07 14.17 15.28
C GLU A 169 -7.33 12.99 14.62
N ARG A 170 -6.50 12.28 15.38
CA ARG A 170 -5.79 11.08 14.89
C ARG A 170 -6.76 9.94 14.55
N ILE A 171 -7.85 9.78 15.31
CA ILE A 171 -8.91 8.81 15.00
C ILE A 171 -9.65 9.19 13.72
N ILE A 172 -10.03 10.46 13.57
CA ILE A 172 -10.73 10.96 12.39
C ILE A 172 -9.86 10.80 11.15
N LEU A 173 -8.56 11.10 11.23
CA LEU A 173 -7.63 10.92 10.11
C LEU A 173 -7.51 9.45 9.72
N ALA A 174 -7.36 8.56 10.71
CA ALA A 174 -7.27 7.12 10.46
C ALA A 174 -8.53 6.55 9.81
N LEU A 175 -9.71 6.92 10.33
CA LEU A 175 -10.99 6.55 9.75
C LEU A 175 -11.21 7.20 8.37
N GLY A 176 -10.77 8.44 8.17
CA GLY A 176 -10.84 9.15 6.90
C GLY A 176 -10.00 8.49 5.82
N ALA A 177 -8.75 8.12 6.13
CA ALA A 177 -7.89 7.39 5.22
C ALA A 177 -8.49 6.02 4.83
N ALA A 178 -9.00 5.29 5.82
CA ALA A 178 -9.68 4.01 5.57
C ALA A 178 -10.97 4.19 4.76
N ALA A 179 -11.74 5.25 4.99
CA ALA A 179 -12.96 5.56 4.25
C ALA A 179 -12.66 5.91 2.79
N VAL A 180 -11.58 6.67 2.53
CA VAL A 180 -11.13 6.94 1.17
C VAL A 180 -10.84 5.63 0.43
N VAL A 181 -10.04 4.73 1.01
CA VAL A 181 -9.76 3.43 0.38
C VAL A 181 -11.04 2.61 0.19
N ALA A 182 -11.90 2.55 1.22
CA ALA A 182 -13.14 1.79 1.18
C ALA A 182 -14.12 2.25 0.09
N PHE A 183 -14.12 3.54 -0.25
CA PHE A 183 -15.12 4.12 -1.16
C PHE A 183 -14.53 4.75 -2.42
N ILE A 184 -13.24 4.58 -2.71
CA ILE A 184 -12.73 4.81 -4.08
C ILE A 184 -13.46 3.82 -5.00
N PRO A 185 -14.17 4.30 -6.05
CA PRO A 185 -15.00 3.42 -6.87
C PRO A 185 -14.24 2.25 -7.49
N ARG A 186 -12.99 2.48 -7.91
CA ARG A 186 -12.11 1.42 -8.43
C ARG A 186 -11.90 0.31 -7.40
N PHE A 187 -11.59 0.67 -6.15
CA PHE A 187 -11.33 -0.29 -5.09
C PHE A 187 -12.62 -1.04 -4.66
N ALA A 188 -13.73 -0.32 -4.48
CA ALA A 188 -15.00 -0.92 -4.04
C ALA A 188 -15.66 -1.80 -5.12
N LEU A 189 -15.69 -1.33 -6.37
CA LEU A 189 -16.42 -2.00 -7.44
C LEU A 189 -15.54 -3.00 -8.20
N THR A 190 -14.34 -2.62 -8.62
CA THR A 190 -13.44 -3.60 -9.29
C THR A 190 -12.89 -4.61 -8.27
N GLY A 191 -12.61 -4.20 -7.04
CA GLY A 191 -12.13 -5.11 -6.00
C GLY A 191 -13.17 -6.08 -5.45
N SER A 192 -14.45 -5.92 -5.80
CA SER A 192 -15.51 -6.91 -5.48
C SER A 192 -15.71 -7.97 -6.58
N MET A 193 -14.99 -7.84 -7.70
CA MET A 193 -14.96 -8.85 -8.76
C MET A 193 -13.88 -9.91 -8.46
N LEU A 194 -13.94 -11.06 -9.13
CA LEU A 194 -12.98 -12.16 -8.95
C LEU A 194 -11.63 -11.79 -9.57
N ASN A 195 -10.71 -11.28 -8.75
CA ASN A 195 -9.34 -10.93 -9.11
C ASN A 195 -8.42 -10.82 -7.89
N TYR A 196 -7.10 -10.77 -8.14
CA TYR A 196 -6.06 -10.68 -7.11
C TYR A 196 -5.76 -9.25 -6.61
N GLU A 197 -6.43 -8.20 -7.13
CA GLU A 197 -6.01 -6.81 -6.90
C GLU A 197 -6.19 -6.39 -5.43
N THR A 198 -7.26 -6.83 -4.77
CA THR A 198 -7.47 -6.55 -3.35
C THR A 198 -6.52 -7.33 -2.45
N ALA A 199 -6.14 -8.55 -2.84
CA ALA A 199 -5.12 -9.32 -2.13
C ALA A 199 -3.75 -8.63 -2.22
N LEU A 200 -3.38 -8.15 -3.41
CA LEU A 200 -2.18 -7.35 -3.61
C LEU A 200 -2.21 -6.08 -2.75
N ALA A 201 -3.32 -5.34 -2.77
CA ALA A 201 -3.48 -4.13 -1.96
C ALA A 201 -3.33 -4.42 -0.46
N PHE A 202 -3.87 -5.54 0.02
CA PHE A 202 -3.72 -5.98 1.40
C PHE A 202 -2.26 -6.25 1.79
N PHE A 203 -1.53 -7.05 1.00
CA PHE A 203 -0.13 -7.36 1.29
C PHE A 203 0.78 -6.14 1.13
N ALA A 204 0.52 -5.26 0.17
CA ALA A 204 1.21 -3.98 0.03
C ALA A 204 0.93 -3.05 1.23
N ALA A 205 -0.30 -3.01 1.75
CA ALA A 205 -0.62 -2.29 2.97
C ALA A 205 0.12 -2.86 4.18
N LEU A 206 0.19 -4.20 4.32
CA LEU A 206 0.98 -4.84 5.38
C LEU A 206 2.46 -4.51 5.29
N PHE A 207 3.02 -4.48 4.08
CA PHE A 207 4.39 -4.03 3.81
C PHE A 207 4.63 -2.60 4.31
N LEU A 208 3.78 -1.64 3.92
CA LEU A 208 3.88 -0.25 4.37
C LEU A 208 3.70 -0.11 5.89
N TRP A 209 2.75 -0.85 6.46
CA TRP A 209 2.53 -0.87 7.89
C TRP A 209 3.75 -1.39 8.65
N GLN A 210 4.44 -2.39 8.09
CA GLN A 210 5.65 -2.95 8.68
C GLN A 210 6.84 -1.98 8.61
N LEU A 211 7.02 -1.23 7.51
CA LEU A 211 7.98 -0.13 7.45
C LEU A 211 7.70 0.93 8.52
N LEU A 212 6.43 1.29 8.71
CA LEU A 212 6.03 2.23 9.75
C LEU A 212 6.34 1.70 11.15
N LYS A 213 6.09 0.41 11.42
CA LYS A 213 6.43 -0.22 12.71
C LYS A 213 7.94 -0.24 12.97
N ILE A 214 8.75 -0.48 11.95
CA ILE A 214 10.22 -0.40 12.03
C ILE A 214 10.66 1.02 12.40
N SER A 215 10.13 2.02 11.69
CA SER A 215 10.44 3.43 11.95
C SER A 215 10.05 3.85 13.38
N LYS A 216 8.86 3.44 13.84
CA LYS A 216 8.42 3.73 15.22
C LYS A 216 9.26 3.06 16.29
N ALA A 217 9.66 1.80 16.07
CA ALA A 217 10.54 1.11 16.99
C ALA A 217 11.88 1.86 17.17
N GLU A 218 12.40 2.47 16.11
CA GLU A 218 13.57 3.35 16.21
C GLU A 218 13.29 4.68 16.91
N ALA A 219 12.13 5.29 16.69
CA ALA A 219 11.76 6.52 17.39
C ALA A 219 11.73 6.33 18.92
N GLU A 220 11.31 5.15 19.37
CA GLU A 220 11.24 4.76 20.78
C GLU A 220 12.60 4.29 21.34
N ASN A 221 13.67 4.28 20.52
CA ASN A 221 15.01 3.89 20.94
C ASN A 221 15.61 4.93 21.90
N PRO A 222 16.01 4.54 23.13
CA PRO A 222 16.60 5.45 24.11
C PRO A 222 17.81 6.25 23.59
N GLN A 223 18.62 5.68 22.68
CA GLN A 223 19.78 6.39 22.13
C GLN A 223 19.40 7.55 21.20
N PHE A 224 18.29 7.43 20.47
CA PHE A 224 17.80 8.50 19.61
C PHE A 224 17.22 9.65 20.45
N ILE A 225 16.51 9.32 21.53
CA ILE A 225 15.93 10.30 22.46
C ILE A 225 17.02 11.16 23.12
N ILE A 226 18.18 10.58 23.45
CA ILE A 226 19.30 11.29 24.08
C ILE A 226 19.95 12.32 23.13
N HIS A 227 19.95 12.08 21.81
CA HIS A 227 20.51 13.02 20.83
C HIS A 227 19.57 14.16 20.42
N ASN A 228 18.29 14.11 20.82
CA ASN A 228 17.30 15.17 20.64
C ASN A 228 16.59 15.45 21.97
N PRO A 229 17.28 16.04 22.96
CA PRO A 229 16.66 16.31 24.25
C PRO A 229 15.68 17.48 24.12
N GLU A 230 14.42 17.27 24.47
CA GLU A 230 13.73 18.33 25.21
C GLU A 230 14.52 18.57 26.52
N PRO A 231 14.76 19.83 26.90
CA PRO A 231 15.65 20.14 28.01
C PRO A 231 14.99 19.72 29.33
N THR A 232 15.36 18.56 29.85
CA THR A 232 15.10 18.18 31.25
C THR A 232 16.41 17.89 31.96
N PRO A 233 16.75 18.66 33.02
CA PRO A 233 18.03 18.55 33.71
C PRO A 233 17.93 17.53 34.84
N SER A 234 17.81 16.24 34.52
CA SER A 234 18.13 15.16 35.45
C SER A 234 18.03 13.81 34.75
N ASN A 235 19.19 13.27 34.34
CA ASN A 235 19.57 11.87 34.54
C ASN A 235 20.91 11.60 33.85
N LEU A 236 21.99 11.87 34.59
CA LEU A 236 23.27 11.23 34.36
C LEU A 236 23.13 9.75 34.77
N GLN A 237 23.57 8.87 33.88
CA GLN A 237 23.66 7.40 34.00
C GLN A 237 22.39 6.63 33.63
N SER A 238 22.27 6.31 32.34
CA SER A 238 21.52 5.13 31.87
C SER A 238 22.48 4.20 31.12
N PRO A 239 22.39 2.87 31.33
CA PRO A 239 23.25 1.90 30.67
C PRO A 239 23.00 1.99 29.16
N VAL A 240 24.08 1.98 28.37
CA VAL A 240 24.03 1.88 26.90
C VAL A 240 23.24 0.62 26.56
N SER A 241 21.94 0.76 26.35
CA SER A 241 21.10 -0.37 25.97
C SER A 241 21.46 -0.72 24.54
N ASN A 242 21.87 -1.97 24.33
CA ASN A 242 22.02 -2.57 23.01
C ASN A 242 20.62 -2.76 22.40
N TYR A 243 19.90 -1.67 22.14
CA TYR A 243 18.61 -1.72 21.48
C TYR A 243 18.83 -2.24 20.06
N GLN A 244 18.40 -3.48 19.82
CA GLN A 244 18.39 -4.09 18.51
C GLN A 244 16.96 -4.07 17.99
N LEU A 245 16.80 -3.54 16.78
CA LEU A 245 15.57 -3.65 16.02
C LEU A 245 15.07 -5.10 16.05
N PRO A 246 13.82 -5.38 16.46
CA PRO A 246 13.33 -6.74 16.52
C PRO A 246 13.45 -7.39 15.14
N ILE A 247 14.21 -8.48 15.04
CA ILE A 247 14.44 -9.18 13.77
C ILE A 247 13.13 -9.60 13.12
N THR A 248 12.11 -9.91 13.94
CA THR A 248 10.74 -10.22 13.52
C THR A 248 10.14 -9.14 12.61
N ASN A 249 10.41 -7.85 12.87
CA ASN A 249 9.88 -6.78 12.02
C ASN A 249 10.48 -6.81 10.60
N LEU A 250 11.76 -7.14 10.48
CA LEU A 250 12.46 -7.27 9.20
C LEU A 250 12.03 -8.55 8.46
N LEU A 251 11.86 -9.64 9.20
CA LEU A 251 11.33 -10.90 8.65
C LEU A 251 9.90 -10.72 8.12
N LEU A 252 9.02 -10.04 8.87
CA LEU A 252 7.67 -9.72 8.43
C LEU A 252 7.66 -8.79 7.21
N LEU A 253 8.57 -7.82 7.15
CA LEU A 253 8.70 -6.94 5.98
C LEU A 253 9.02 -7.78 4.73
N GLY A 254 9.97 -8.71 4.85
CA GLY A 254 10.34 -9.61 3.78
C GLY A 254 9.23 -10.60 3.40
N LEU A 255 8.50 -11.13 4.39
CA LEU A 255 7.34 -12.01 4.21
C LEU A 255 6.23 -11.30 3.43
N PHE A 256 5.81 -10.10 3.84
CA PHE A 256 4.73 -9.38 3.14
C PHE A 256 5.13 -8.96 1.72
N THR A 257 6.39 -8.59 1.52
CA THR A 257 6.97 -8.37 0.18
C THR A 257 6.83 -9.63 -0.68
N GLY A 258 7.21 -10.80 -0.13
CA GLY A 258 7.12 -12.06 -0.85
C GLY A 258 5.68 -12.50 -1.13
N LEU A 259 4.76 -12.34 -0.18
CA LEU A 259 3.34 -12.65 -0.36
C LEU A 259 2.71 -11.78 -1.46
N ALA A 260 3.07 -10.49 -1.52
CA ALA A 260 2.66 -9.60 -2.59
C ALA A 260 3.19 -10.05 -3.96
N ILE A 261 4.47 -10.44 -4.06
CA ILE A 261 5.06 -10.99 -5.30
C ILE A 261 4.38 -12.29 -5.71
N THR A 262 4.07 -13.17 -4.76
CA THR A 262 3.32 -14.41 -5.05
C THR A 262 1.85 -14.18 -5.35
N THR A 263 1.37 -12.93 -5.27
CA THR A 263 0.01 -12.51 -5.67
C THR A 263 -0.01 -11.88 -7.06
N LYS A 264 0.99 -11.04 -7.39
CA LYS A 264 1.13 -10.39 -8.69
C LYS A 264 2.58 -9.97 -8.94
N LEU A 265 3.09 -10.19 -10.15
CA LEU A 265 4.48 -9.90 -10.51
C LEU A 265 4.81 -8.40 -10.48
N SER A 266 3.84 -7.51 -10.66
CA SER A 266 4.05 -6.06 -10.52
C SER A 266 4.58 -5.67 -9.12
N ALA A 267 4.43 -6.52 -8.10
CA ALA A 267 4.99 -6.31 -6.77
C ALA A 267 6.51 -6.55 -6.69
N LEU A 268 7.18 -6.95 -7.78
CA LEU A 268 8.64 -7.05 -7.86
C LEU A 268 9.35 -5.70 -7.63
N ILE A 269 8.61 -4.59 -7.62
CA ILE A 269 9.12 -3.28 -7.20
C ILE A 269 9.33 -3.17 -5.67
N LEU A 270 8.56 -3.93 -4.87
CA LEU A 270 8.56 -3.80 -3.41
C LEU A 270 9.91 -4.12 -2.74
N PRO A 271 10.73 -5.10 -3.20
CA PRO A 271 12.09 -5.27 -2.70
C PRO A 271 12.94 -3.99 -2.83
N PHE A 272 12.81 -3.25 -3.94
CA PHE A 272 13.51 -1.97 -4.11
C PHE A 272 12.95 -0.91 -3.15
N GLU A 273 11.63 -0.84 -2.99
CA GLU A 273 11.00 0.05 -2.02
C GLU A 273 11.42 -0.30 -0.57
N ALA A 274 11.64 -1.58 -0.25
CA ALA A 274 12.13 -2.00 1.06
C ALA A 274 13.55 -1.47 1.31
N VAL A 275 14.43 -1.58 0.31
CA VAL A 275 15.81 -1.03 0.38
C VAL A 275 15.77 0.48 0.57
N VAL A 276 14.96 1.19 -0.21
CA VAL A 276 14.81 2.65 -0.12
C VAL A 276 14.19 3.06 1.22
N GLY A 277 13.12 2.41 1.65
CA GLY A 277 12.44 2.67 2.92
C GLY A 277 13.38 2.46 4.11
N LEU A 278 14.12 1.34 4.14
CA LEU A 278 15.14 1.09 5.16
C LEU A 278 16.30 2.10 5.09
N ALA A 279 16.68 2.57 3.89
CA ALA A 279 17.70 3.60 3.73
C ALA A 279 17.23 4.97 4.27
N LEU A 280 15.96 5.33 4.06
CA LEU A 280 15.37 6.55 4.61
C LEU A 280 15.31 6.49 6.14
N ILE A 281 14.90 5.35 6.71
CA ILE A 281 14.93 5.11 8.17
C ILE A 281 16.36 5.19 8.69
N ALA A 282 17.31 4.50 8.03
CA ALA A 282 18.71 4.53 8.38
C ALA A 282 19.30 5.95 8.37
N ARG A 283 18.96 6.74 7.35
CA ARG A 283 19.39 8.14 7.25
C ARG A 283 18.77 9.00 8.36
N HIS A 284 17.49 8.83 8.64
CA HIS A 284 16.78 9.64 9.63
C HIS A 284 17.26 9.35 11.07
N TYR A 285 17.51 8.09 11.40
CA TYR A 285 17.94 7.64 12.72
C TYR A 285 19.46 7.42 12.84
N GLY A 286 20.25 7.82 11.84
CA GLY A 286 21.72 7.78 11.87
C GLY A 286 22.33 6.36 11.94
N TRP A 287 21.72 5.37 11.30
CA TRP A 287 22.26 4.01 11.32
C TRP A 287 23.62 3.93 10.59
N PRO A 288 24.60 3.20 11.14
CA PRO A 288 25.82 2.89 10.42
C PRO A 288 25.51 1.92 9.28
N TRP A 289 26.29 2.01 8.19
CA TRP A 289 26.08 1.20 6.99
C TRP A 289 25.97 -0.33 7.23
N PRO A 290 26.71 -0.97 8.17
CA PRO A 290 26.58 -2.41 8.39
C PRO A 290 25.22 -2.82 8.97
N ARG A 291 24.61 -1.94 9.79
CA ARG A 291 23.28 -2.18 10.36
C ARG A 291 22.22 -2.13 9.27
N TRP A 292 22.30 -1.13 8.39
CA TRP A 292 21.40 -1.04 7.24
C TRP A 292 21.57 -2.24 6.32
N LEU A 293 22.80 -2.64 6.00
CA LEU A 293 23.07 -3.80 5.16
C LEU A 293 22.50 -5.09 5.79
N ARG A 294 22.65 -5.28 7.10
CA ARG A 294 22.05 -6.41 7.83
C ARG A 294 20.52 -6.38 7.74
N ALA A 295 19.89 -5.23 7.89
CA ALA A 295 18.43 -5.09 7.79
C ALA A 295 17.92 -5.44 6.39
N VAL A 296 18.60 -4.95 5.36
CA VAL A 296 18.32 -5.28 3.95
C VAL A 296 18.52 -6.78 3.71
N ALA A 297 19.64 -7.37 4.17
CA ALA A 297 19.93 -8.78 3.98
C ALA A 297 18.89 -9.70 4.62
N ILE A 298 18.44 -9.40 5.85
CA ILE A 298 17.38 -10.17 6.53
C ILE A 298 16.06 -10.06 5.77
N THR A 299 15.68 -8.85 5.38
CA THR A 299 14.45 -8.61 4.61
C THR A 299 14.48 -9.34 3.28
N ALA A 300 15.57 -9.19 2.51
CA ALA A 300 15.78 -9.86 1.23
C ALA A 300 15.75 -11.38 1.37
N THR A 301 16.40 -11.94 2.40
CA THR A 301 16.37 -13.39 2.66
C THR A 301 14.95 -13.87 2.92
N ALA A 302 14.18 -13.17 3.77
CA ALA A 302 12.79 -13.53 4.04
C ALA A 302 11.91 -13.41 2.80
N THR A 303 12.11 -12.39 1.95
CA THR A 303 11.44 -12.27 0.65
C THR A 303 11.79 -13.45 -0.25
N LEU A 304 13.07 -13.77 -0.44
CA LEU A 304 13.54 -14.87 -1.27
C LEU A 304 12.95 -16.21 -0.81
N VAL A 305 12.96 -16.49 0.49
CA VAL A 305 12.35 -17.71 1.04
C VAL A 305 10.86 -17.76 0.70
N THR A 306 10.13 -16.65 0.87
CA THR A 306 8.69 -16.59 0.62
C THR A 306 8.33 -16.76 -0.85
N VAL A 307 9.12 -16.21 -1.78
CA VAL A 307 8.85 -16.32 -3.23
C VAL A 307 9.44 -17.59 -3.87
N SER A 308 10.38 -18.26 -3.19
CA SER A 308 11.17 -19.36 -3.75
C SER A 308 10.33 -20.52 -4.27
N TRP A 309 9.23 -20.87 -3.59
CA TRP A 309 8.38 -21.99 -3.99
C TRP A 309 7.71 -21.74 -5.35
N TRP A 310 7.24 -20.51 -5.59
CA TRP A 310 6.56 -20.15 -6.83
C TRP A 310 7.54 -20.11 -8.00
N PHE A 311 8.65 -19.39 -7.83
CA PHE A 311 9.65 -19.30 -8.90
C PHE A 311 10.34 -20.65 -9.15
N GLY A 312 10.57 -21.43 -8.09
CA GLY A 312 11.06 -22.80 -8.20
C GLY A 312 10.08 -23.69 -8.98
N PHE A 313 8.78 -23.58 -8.70
CA PHE A 313 7.73 -24.28 -9.46
C PHE A 313 7.74 -23.90 -10.94
N VAL A 314 7.76 -22.59 -11.24
CA VAL A 314 7.75 -22.09 -12.62
C VAL A 314 8.98 -22.56 -13.38
N ILE A 315 10.17 -22.45 -12.78
CA ILE A 315 11.42 -22.93 -13.40
C ILE A 315 11.36 -24.44 -13.60
N TYR A 316 10.97 -25.19 -12.58
CA TYR A 316 10.95 -26.65 -12.65
C TYR A 316 10.02 -27.17 -13.76
N GLN A 317 8.82 -26.61 -13.87
CA GLN A 317 7.82 -27.10 -14.82
C GLN A 317 7.93 -26.51 -16.23
N PHE A 318 8.39 -25.27 -16.36
CA PHE A 318 8.27 -24.52 -17.62
C PHE A 318 9.58 -24.06 -18.24
N ASN A 319 10.75 -24.41 -17.66
CA ASN A 319 12.02 -24.05 -18.28
C ASN A 319 12.17 -24.63 -19.69
N THR A 320 12.82 -23.85 -20.56
CA THR A 320 13.12 -24.23 -21.95
C THR A 320 14.63 -24.40 -22.14
N VAL A 321 15.35 -24.86 -21.12
CA VAL A 321 16.83 -24.98 -21.14
C VAL A 321 17.33 -25.87 -22.28
N THR A 322 16.57 -26.91 -22.61
CA THR A 322 16.88 -27.82 -23.72
C THR A 322 16.77 -27.15 -25.09
N GLU A 323 15.89 -26.16 -25.23
CA GLU A 323 15.56 -25.50 -26.51
C GLU A 323 16.36 -24.21 -26.68
N ASP A 324 16.40 -23.38 -25.64
CA ASP A 324 16.96 -22.03 -25.71
C ASP A 324 18.36 -21.93 -25.08
N GLY A 325 18.77 -22.93 -24.29
CA GLY A 325 20.02 -22.92 -23.51
C GLY A 325 19.81 -22.48 -22.05
N TRP A 326 20.86 -22.60 -21.22
CA TRP A 326 20.76 -22.43 -19.76
C TRP A 326 20.25 -21.07 -19.30
N TRP A 327 20.73 -19.97 -19.89
CA TRP A 327 20.39 -18.63 -19.41
C TRP A 327 19.00 -18.19 -19.85
N THR A 328 18.75 -18.24 -21.16
CA THR A 328 17.48 -17.91 -21.81
C THR A 328 16.38 -18.86 -21.36
N GLY A 329 16.65 -20.17 -21.33
CA GLY A 329 15.65 -21.18 -20.98
C GLY A 329 15.20 -21.17 -19.51
N LEU A 330 16.05 -20.72 -18.58
CA LEU A 330 15.66 -20.52 -17.18
C LEU A 330 14.89 -19.22 -16.96
N LEU A 331 15.22 -18.16 -17.71
CA LEU A 331 14.60 -16.85 -17.55
C LEU A 331 13.27 -16.74 -18.29
N ARG A 332 13.15 -17.36 -19.46
CA ARG A 332 11.96 -17.26 -20.33
C ARG A 332 10.65 -17.48 -19.56
N PRO A 333 10.49 -18.48 -18.68
CA PRO A 333 9.22 -18.70 -17.97
C PRO A 333 8.92 -17.63 -16.93
N LEU A 334 9.95 -17.06 -16.29
CA LEU A 334 9.81 -15.98 -15.31
C LEU A 334 9.34 -14.68 -15.97
N ILE A 335 9.78 -14.49 -17.20
CA ILE A 335 9.51 -13.29 -17.97
C ILE A 335 8.20 -13.43 -18.78
N ALA A 336 7.91 -14.64 -19.29
CA ALA A 336 6.66 -14.97 -19.97
C ALA A 336 5.48 -15.18 -19.01
N ALA A 337 5.73 -15.37 -17.70
CA ALA A 337 4.71 -15.46 -16.65
C ALA A 337 3.83 -14.19 -16.53
N ASP A 338 4.18 -13.12 -17.23
CA ASP A 338 3.42 -11.87 -17.31
C ASP A 338 3.18 -11.42 -18.75
N ALA A 339 3.21 -12.35 -19.72
CA ALA A 339 3.06 -12.03 -21.14
C ALA A 339 1.69 -11.40 -21.48
N SER A 340 0.71 -11.50 -20.57
CA SER A 340 -0.58 -10.82 -20.69
C SER A 340 -0.62 -9.40 -20.10
N ASP A 341 0.33 -8.99 -19.23
CA ASP A 341 0.40 -7.61 -18.73
C ASP A 341 1.25 -6.73 -19.65
N ALA A 342 0.60 -5.73 -20.26
CA ALA A 342 1.26 -4.79 -21.16
C ALA A 342 2.41 -4.03 -20.48
N THR A 343 2.34 -3.79 -19.17
CA THR A 343 3.34 -3.02 -18.42
C THR A 343 4.64 -3.79 -18.29
N THR A 344 4.53 -5.05 -17.87
CA THR A 344 5.69 -5.91 -17.62
C THR A 344 6.40 -6.23 -18.94
N ASN A 345 5.63 -6.59 -19.98
CA ASN A 345 6.18 -6.77 -21.33
C ASN A 345 6.94 -5.53 -21.84
N ARG A 346 6.42 -4.32 -21.62
CA ARG A 346 7.09 -3.06 -22.02
C ARG A 346 8.37 -2.83 -21.25
N LEU A 347 8.35 -3.02 -19.93
CA LEU A 347 9.54 -2.84 -19.08
C LEU A 347 10.65 -3.83 -19.47
N LEU A 348 10.29 -5.08 -19.70
CA LEU A 348 11.23 -6.13 -20.08
C LEU A 348 11.77 -5.95 -21.51
N SER A 349 10.91 -5.54 -22.44
CA SER A 349 11.36 -5.16 -23.79
C SER A 349 12.35 -3.99 -23.74
N PHE A 350 12.09 -2.97 -22.93
CA PHE A 350 13.02 -1.85 -22.72
C PHE A 350 14.36 -2.31 -22.11
N LEU A 351 14.32 -3.11 -21.04
CA LEU A 351 15.53 -3.56 -20.35
C LEU A 351 16.37 -4.56 -21.17
N THR A 352 15.74 -5.36 -22.03
CA THR A 352 16.41 -6.38 -22.85
C THR A 352 16.70 -5.94 -24.29
N GLY A 353 16.32 -4.71 -24.67
CA GLY A 353 16.42 -4.24 -26.05
C GLY A 353 15.63 -5.09 -27.04
N GLY A 354 14.50 -5.68 -26.59
CA GLY A 354 13.66 -6.59 -27.38
C GLY A 354 14.26 -7.98 -27.65
N GLN A 355 15.47 -8.29 -27.14
CA GLN A 355 16.18 -9.54 -27.45
C GLN A 355 15.58 -10.79 -26.82
N ALA A 356 14.76 -10.65 -25.78
CA ALA A 356 14.17 -11.79 -25.07
C ALA A 356 12.84 -12.28 -25.69
N GLY A 357 12.59 -12.01 -26.97
CA GLY A 357 11.41 -12.49 -27.71
C GLY A 357 10.13 -11.71 -27.45
N PHE A 358 10.23 -10.54 -26.80
CA PHE A 358 9.10 -9.65 -26.53
C PHE A 358 8.82 -8.79 -27.77
N THR A 359 8.07 -9.36 -28.72
CA THR A 359 7.61 -8.66 -29.93
C THR A 359 6.21 -8.11 -29.78
N ALA A 360 5.73 -7.86 -28.55
CA ALA A 360 4.67 -6.87 -28.39
C ALA A 360 5.30 -5.54 -28.78
N ALA A 361 5.18 -5.22 -30.07
CA ALA A 361 5.68 -3.98 -30.61
C ALA A 361 5.19 -2.84 -29.72
N ILE A 362 5.99 -1.77 -29.63
CA ILE A 362 5.55 -0.52 -29.02
C ILE A 362 4.54 0.16 -29.97
N ASP A 363 3.59 -0.60 -30.52
CA ASP A 363 2.54 -0.11 -31.42
C ASP A 363 1.54 0.78 -30.67
N ASN A 364 1.57 0.73 -29.33
CA ASN A 364 0.76 1.52 -28.42
C ASN A 364 1.62 2.44 -27.53
N LEU A 365 2.70 3.03 -28.04
CA LEU A 365 3.03 4.37 -27.56
C LEU A 365 1.87 5.22 -28.03
N GLU A 366 0.83 5.37 -27.18
CA GLU A 366 -0.17 6.40 -27.40
C GLU A 366 0.63 7.67 -27.65
N SER A 367 0.67 8.12 -28.91
CA SER A 367 1.38 9.33 -29.35
C SER A 367 0.65 10.58 -28.88
N GLY A 368 0.00 10.43 -27.73
CA GLY A 368 -0.83 11.36 -27.04
C GLY A 368 0.02 12.43 -26.41
N PRO A 369 -0.47 13.66 -26.40
CA PRO A 369 0.17 14.69 -25.61
C PRO A 369 0.21 14.28 -24.12
N PRO A 370 1.21 14.76 -23.34
CA PRO A 370 1.41 14.34 -21.95
C PRO A 370 0.18 14.45 -21.03
N TRP A 371 -0.78 15.33 -21.34
CA TRP A 371 -2.03 15.42 -20.58
C TRP A 371 -2.96 14.21 -20.75
N GLN A 372 -2.80 13.40 -21.81
CA GLN A 372 -3.49 12.11 -21.89
C GLN A 372 -3.07 11.18 -20.76
N TRP A 373 -1.82 11.22 -20.31
CA TRP A 373 -1.40 10.48 -19.11
C TRP A 373 -2.15 10.93 -17.86
N LEU A 374 -2.45 12.23 -17.71
CA LEU A 374 -3.28 12.71 -16.61
C LEU A 374 -4.70 12.15 -16.71
N THR A 375 -5.28 12.08 -17.92
CA THR A 375 -6.59 11.46 -18.12
C THR A 375 -6.57 9.95 -17.87
N THR A 376 -5.49 9.25 -18.24
CA THR A 376 -5.31 7.82 -18.00
C THR A 376 -5.10 7.53 -16.51
N ILE A 377 -4.29 8.31 -15.82
CA ILE A 377 -4.13 8.23 -14.35
C ILE A 377 -5.48 8.49 -13.67
N TYR A 378 -6.20 9.54 -14.09
CA TYR A 378 -7.53 9.82 -13.55
C TYR A 378 -8.51 8.68 -13.80
N ARG A 379 -8.57 8.15 -15.03
CA ARG A 379 -9.44 7.02 -15.40
C ARG A 379 -9.09 5.77 -14.61
N THR A 380 -7.82 5.38 -14.57
CA THR A 380 -7.35 4.17 -13.86
C THR A 380 -7.58 4.24 -12.35
N PHE A 381 -7.55 5.43 -11.76
CA PHE A 381 -7.72 5.65 -10.33
C PHE A 381 -9.19 5.83 -9.91
N TRP A 382 -9.97 6.62 -10.65
CA TRP A 382 -11.33 7.03 -10.27
C TRP A 382 -12.44 6.34 -11.05
N ILE A 383 -12.20 6.03 -12.32
CA ILE A 383 -13.21 5.49 -13.22
C ILE A 383 -13.04 3.98 -13.31
N VAL A 384 -14.16 3.30 -13.20
CA VAL A 384 -14.22 1.88 -13.56
C VAL A 384 -14.41 1.86 -15.06
N GLY A 385 -13.41 1.42 -15.83
CA GLY A 385 -13.42 1.30 -17.30
C GLY A 385 -14.40 0.25 -17.84
N ILE A 386 -15.54 0.09 -17.17
CA ILE A 386 -16.67 -0.73 -17.56
C ILE A 386 -17.68 0.24 -18.18
N GLU A 387 -17.27 0.88 -19.27
CA GLU A 387 -18.15 1.73 -20.08
C GLU A 387 -19.22 0.82 -20.71
N GLY A 388 -20.42 0.82 -20.12
CA GLY A 388 -21.64 0.20 -20.69
C GLY A 388 -22.38 -0.86 -19.86
N GLN A 389 -21.80 -1.38 -18.77
CA GLN A 389 -22.33 -2.57 -18.06
C GLN A 389 -22.36 -2.45 -16.53
N GLN A 390 -22.13 -1.26 -15.96
CA GLN A 390 -22.17 -1.07 -14.50
C GLN A 390 -23.61 -1.19 -13.96
N PRO A 391 -23.94 -2.20 -13.13
CA PRO A 391 -25.32 -2.44 -12.67
C PRO A 391 -25.83 -1.37 -11.68
N LEU A 392 -24.92 -0.81 -10.86
CA LEU A 392 -25.21 0.37 -10.04
C LEU A 392 -25.15 1.66 -10.87
N GLY A 393 -24.70 1.57 -12.12
CA GLY A 393 -24.56 2.68 -13.07
C GLY A 393 -23.79 3.87 -12.50
N LEU A 394 -24.16 5.05 -13.00
CA LEU A 394 -23.70 6.33 -12.49
C LEU A 394 -24.02 6.50 -10.99
N VAL A 395 -25.10 5.89 -10.48
CA VAL A 395 -25.56 6.08 -9.10
C VAL A 395 -24.59 5.47 -8.08
N GLY A 396 -24.14 4.23 -8.27
CA GLY A 396 -23.14 3.60 -7.39
C GLY A 396 -21.81 4.34 -7.43
N LEU A 397 -21.39 4.78 -8.62
CA LEU A 397 -20.20 5.61 -8.79
C LEU A 397 -20.33 6.94 -8.05
N LEU A 398 -21.47 7.62 -8.16
CA LEU A 398 -21.74 8.88 -7.46
C LEU A 398 -21.80 8.69 -5.95
N ILE A 399 -22.35 7.58 -5.44
CA ILE A 399 -22.38 7.27 -4.00
C ILE A 399 -20.96 7.04 -3.49
N ALA A 400 -20.20 6.17 -4.15
CA ALA A 400 -18.81 5.89 -3.78
C ALA A 400 -17.95 7.17 -3.84
N LEU A 401 -18.08 7.94 -4.92
CA LEU A 401 -17.41 9.23 -5.07
C LEU A 401 -17.83 10.24 -4.00
N ALA A 402 -19.13 10.36 -3.69
CA ALA A 402 -19.62 11.27 -2.64
C ALA A 402 -19.04 10.90 -1.27
N LEU A 403 -19.05 9.62 -0.90
CA LEU A 403 -18.45 9.13 0.34
C LEU A 403 -16.93 9.40 0.38
N CYS A 404 -16.24 9.19 -0.74
CA CYS A 404 -14.83 9.51 -0.87
C CYS A 404 -14.56 11.02 -0.75
N LEU A 405 -15.36 11.88 -1.40
CA LEU A 405 -15.23 13.33 -1.33
C LEU A 405 -15.51 13.87 0.08
N ILE A 406 -16.49 13.30 0.78
CA ILE A 406 -16.75 13.61 2.20
C ILE A 406 -15.53 13.26 3.05
N ALA A 407 -14.93 12.08 2.83
CA ALA A 407 -13.73 11.66 3.54
C ALA A 407 -12.53 12.58 3.25
N VAL A 408 -12.29 12.93 1.98
CA VAL A 408 -11.23 13.87 1.57
C VAL A 408 -11.46 15.26 2.16
N PHE A 409 -12.68 15.78 2.12
CA PHE A 409 -13.02 17.07 2.72
C PHE A 409 -12.76 17.08 4.23
N GLY A 410 -13.14 16.00 4.92
CA GLY A 410 -12.83 15.80 6.34
C GLY A 410 -11.32 15.85 6.62
N LEU A 411 -10.51 15.19 5.79
CA LEU A 411 -9.05 15.21 5.90
C LEU A 411 -8.47 16.61 5.65
N ILE A 412 -8.93 17.33 4.64
CA ILE A 412 -8.47 18.70 4.35
C ILE A 412 -8.79 19.65 5.49
N ARG A 413 -10.02 19.60 6.02
CA ARG A 413 -10.43 20.41 7.18
C ARG A 413 -9.55 20.14 8.39
N LEU A 414 -9.26 18.88 8.67
CA LEU A 414 -8.40 18.48 9.77
C LEU A 414 -6.96 18.99 9.59
N TRP A 415 -6.44 18.93 8.37
CA TRP A 415 -5.12 19.47 8.05
C TRP A 415 -5.04 20.99 8.23
N GLN A 416 -6.05 21.74 7.77
CA GLN A 416 -6.14 23.19 7.95
C GLN A 416 -6.22 23.58 9.43
N LEU A 417 -7.02 22.86 10.22
CA LEU A 417 -7.12 23.08 11.67
C LEU A 417 -5.76 22.84 12.36
N ALA A 418 -5.08 21.75 12.02
CA ALA A 418 -3.75 21.45 12.55
C ALA A 418 -2.68 22.49 12.13
N ALA A 419 -2.78 23.06 10.93
CA ALA A 419 -1.90 24.13 10.48
C ALA A 419 -2.15 25.45 11.24
N ALA A 420 -3.41 25.87 11.36
CA ALA A 420 -3.79 27.08 12.08
C ALA A 420 -3.37 27.01 13.56
N SER A 421 -3.56 25.85 14.20
CA SER A 421 -3.12 25.65 15.57
C SER A 421 -1.60 25.71 15.75
N ARG A 422 -0.82 25.16 14.81
CA ARG A 422 0.66 25.29 14.83
C ARG A 422 1.11 26.74 14.70
N GLN A 423 0.44 27.53 13.87
CA GLN A 423 0.76 28.94 13.69
C GLN A 423 0.45 29.76 14.95
N GLN A 424 -0.72 29.55 15.57
CA GLN A 424 -1.06 30.18 16.86
C GLN A 424 -0.05 29.86 17.98
N LEU A 425 0.47 28.62 17.99
CA LEU A 425 1.52 28.18 18.91
C LEU A 425 2.85 28.90 18.68
N ALA A 426 3.28 29.01 17.43
CA ALA A 426 4.49 29.74 17.08
C ALA A 426 4.41 31.22 17.50
N ASP A 427 3.26 31.85 17.25
CA ASP A 427 2.99 33.25 17.61
C ASP A 427 2.95 33.45 19.14
N SER A 428 2.35 32.51 19.88
CA SER A 428 2.30 32.53 21.35
C SER A 428 3.67 32.30 21.99
N GLY A 429 4.47 31.37 21.44
CA GLY A 429 5.84 31.11 21.88
C GLY A 429 6.77 32.31 21.63
N GLN A 430 6.59 33.02 20.51
CA GLN A 430 7.28 34.29 20.27
C GLN A 430 6.89 35.38 21.27
N GLN A 431 5.61 35.51 21.62
CA GLN A 431 5.17 36.49 22.62
C GLN A 431 5.75 36.22 24.03
N ILE A 432 5.84 34.95 24.44
CA ILE A 432 6.45 34.55 25.72
C ILE A 432 7.97 34.77 25.71
N ALA A 433 8.65 34.52 24.58
CA ALA A 433 10.08 34.80 24.44
C ALA A 433 10.40 36.30 24.48
N VAL A 434 9.51 37.16 23.98
CA VAL A 434 9.64 38.62 24.03
C VAL A 434 9.36 39.16 25.44
N SER A 435 8.46 38.55 26.22
CA SER A 435 8.16 38.99 27.60
C SER A 435 9.19 38.56 28.66
N HIS A 436 10.03 37.57 28.35
CA HIS A 436 11.13 37.10 29.21
C HIS A 436 12.51 37.70 28.88
N GLN A 437 12.61 38.69 27.99
CA GLN A 437 13.82 39.51 27.89
C GLN A 437 13.99 40.32 29.19
N PRO A 438 15.13 40.22 29.91
CA PRO A 438 15.35 41.02 31.10
C PRO A 438 15.35 42.50 30.70
N SER A 439 14.42 43.26 31.26
CA SER A 439 14.38 44.70 31.13
C SER A 439 15.71 45.26 31.65
N VAL A 440 16.52 45.79 30.73
CA VAL A 440 17.67 46.64 31.06
C VAL A 440 17.08 47.92 31.65
N VAL A 441 16.87 47.91 32.97
CA VAL A 441 16.55 49.10 33.75
C VAL A 441 17.76 50.01 33.66
N SER A 442 17.63 51.10 32.91
CA SER A 442 18.59 52.20 32.86
C SER A 442 18.70 52.84 34.24
N GLY A 443 19.71 52.44 35.00
CA GLY A 443 20.07 53.09 36.26
C GLY A 443 20.71 54.46 36.02
N GLN A 444 19.89 55.52 35.94
CA GLN A 444 20.37 56.87 36.25
C GLN A 444 20.55 56.96 37.77
N ARG A 445 21.79 56.89 38.24
CA ARG A 445 22.17 57.33 39.59
C ARG A 445 22.70 58.75 39.52
N SER A 446 21.93 59.67 40.09
CA SER A 446 22.32 61.05 40.39
C SER A 446 23.54 61.09 41.30
N ALA A 447 24.49 61.96 40.93
CA ALA A 447 25.66 62.28 41.74
C ALA A 447 25.27 63.23 42.88
N THR A 448 25.57 62.83 44.11
CA THR A 448 25.62 63.73 45.27
C THR A 448 27.05 63.84 45.77
N HIS A 449 27.49 65.09 45.86
CA HIS A 449 28.72 65.59 46.47
C HIS A 449 29.01 65.00 47.85
N LEU A 450 30.27 64.65 48.12
CA LEU A 450 30.95 64.87 49.41
C LEU A 450 32.48 64.83 49.22
N GLN A 451 33.14 65.87 49.73
CA GLN A 451 34.58 66.17 49.74
C GLN A 451 35.33 65.27 50.74
N SER A 452 36.43 64.63 50.32
CA SER A 452 37.86 64.90 50.67
C SER A 452 38.36 64.30 52.01
N PRO A 453 39.68 64.26 52.30
CA PRO A 453 40.83 63.74 51.54
C PRO A 453 41.71 62.78 52.41
N ILE A 454 42.80 62.20 51.87
CA ILE A 454 44.15 62.01 52.50
C ILE A 454 45.02 61.05 51.66
N SER A 455 46.05 61.65 51.04
CA SER A 455 47.45 61.25 50.82
C SER A 455 47.90 59.76 50.88
N ASN A 456 48.65 59.26 49.88
CA ASN A 456 50.13 59.34 49.78
C ASN A 456 50.75 58.31 48.79
N LEU A 457 51.64 58.85 47.95
CA LEU A 457 52.97 58.37 47.53
C LEU A 457 53.21 57.05 46.75
N HIS A 458 54.02 57.26 45.69
CA HIS A 458 55.00 56.39 45.02
C HIS A 458 54.51 55.31 44.05
N ASP A 459 55.22 54.94 42.98
CA ASP A 459 56.25 55.55 42.11
C ASP A 459 56.47 54.52 40.97
N GLN A 460 56.91 54.98 39.80
CA GLN A 460 57.68 54.27 38.76
C GLN A 460 57.03 53.36 37.68
N THR A 461 57.09 53.91 36.44
CA THR A 461 57.71 53.38 35.19
C THR A 461 57.06 52.24 34.36
N HIS A 462 56.40 52.64 33.25
CA HIS A 462 56.57 52.30 31.81
C HIS A 462 57.19 50.94 31.32
N PRO A 463 56.98 50.50 30.04
CA PRO A 463 55.74 50.43 29.23
C PRO A 463 55.74 49.10 28.35
N PRO A 464 55.18 48.99 27.11
CA PRO A 464 54.33 47.85 26.72
C PRO A 464 54.96 46.92 25.65
N PHE A 465 54.34 45.77 25.37
CA PHE A 465 54.61 45.03 24.12
C PHE A 465 53.33 44.71 23.36
N ARG A 466 53.31 45.17 22.11
CA ARG A 466 52.33 44.89 21.06
C ARG A 466 52.73 43.65 20.26
N ALA A 467 51.68 43.03 19.74
CA ALA A 467 51.55 42.19 18.56
C ALA A 467 52.69 42.20 17.53
N ILE A 468 52.94 40.99 17.00
CA ILE A 468 52.92 40.69 15.56
C ILE A 468 51.87 39.61 15.35
#